data_AF-A0A3M2GT77-F1
#
_entry.id   AF-A0A3M2GT77-F1
#
_cell.length_a   1.000
_cell.length_b   1.000
_cell.length_c   1.000
_cell.angle_alpha   90.00
_cell.angle_beta   90.00
_cell.angle_gamma   90.00
#
_symmetry.space_group_name_H-M   'P 1'
#
loop_
_entity.id
_entity.type
_entity.pdbx_description
1 polymer ?
#
loop_
_entity_poly.entity_id
_entity_poly.type
_entity_poly.pdbx_seq_one_letter_code
_entity_poly.pdbx_strand_id
1 'polypeptide(L)' 'QEWGKLPAWSGLRPCSPDGLPFIGPFSTPSNLIAATGHAMLGVSLAPITGKLVAEIVTGQEPELDIAPFSPNRFS' A
#
# COMPACT_ATOMS: atom_id res chain seq x y z
N GLN A 1 36.92 12.99 -4.19
CA GLN A 1 35.50 12.82 -4.57
C GLN A 1 34.67 13.31 -3.38
N GLU A 2 34.02 14.47 -3.50
CA GLU A 2 33.30 15.12 -2.37
C GLU A 2 31.95 14.44 -2.11
N TRP A 3 31.96 13.30 -1.42
CA TRP A 3 30.73 12.59 -1.01
C TRP A 3 30.02 13.24 0.20
N GLY A 4 30.44 14.44 0.64
CA GLY A 4 30.07 15.01 1.95
C GLY A 4 29.19 16.26 1.95
N LYS A 5 28.59 16.68 0.82
CA LYS A 5 27.87 17.98 0.72
C LYS A 5 26.38 17.88 0.40
N LEU A 6 25.78 16.69 0.43
CA LEU A 6 24.33 16.59 0.27
C LEU A 6 23.64 16.82 1.62
N PRO A 7 22.61 17.70 1.69
CA PRO A 7 21.85 17.89 2.91
C PRO A 7 21.15 16.58 3.30
N ALA A 8 21.14 16.26 4.59
CA ALA A 8 20.37 15.13 5.10
C ALA A 8 18.88 15.36 4.84
N TRP A 9 18.21 14.35 4.30
CA TRP A 9 16.77 14.39 4.03
C TRP A 9 16.03 13.40 4.93
N SER A 10 14.83 13.78 5.34
CA SER A 10 13.92 12.96 6.11
C SER A 10 12.49 13.05 5.56
N GLY A 11 11.68 12.03 5.84
CA GLY A 11 10.29 11.97 5.42
C GLY A 11 9.49 10.98 6.27
N LEU A 12 8.18 11.19 6.35
CA LEU A 12 7.27 10.33 7.10
C LEU A 12 7.05 8.99 6.37
N ARG A 13 6.87 7.93 7.14
CA ARG A 13 6.50 6.60 6.62
C ARG A 13 5.01 6.38 6.83
N PRO A 14 4.28 5.92 5.80
CA PRO A 14 2.88 5.53 5.98
C PRO A 14 2.86 4.17 6.69
N CYS A 15 2.55 4.20 7.98
CA CYS A 15 2.43 3.01 8.82
C CYS A 15 0.98 2.85 9.28
N SER A 16 0.45 1.65 9.14
CA SER A 16 -0.83 1.26 9.74
C SER A 16 -0.67 0.89 11.22
N PRO A 17 -1.77 0.85 12.00
CA PRO A 17 -1.72 0.48 13.42
C PRO A 17 -1.19 -0.93 13.70
N ASP A 18 -1.39 -1.86 12.77
CA ASP A 18 -1.00 -3.28 12.89
C ASP A 18 0.25 -3.64 12.05
N GLY A 19 0.84 -2.67 11.34
CA GLY A 19 1.99 -2.88 10.47
C GLY A 19 1.70 -3.55 9.12
N LEU A 20 0.43 -3.84 8.80
CA LEU A 20 0.01 -4.40 7.51
C LEU A 20 -0.47 -3.30 6.55
N PRO A 21 -0.19 -3.39 5.24
CA PRO A 21 -0.68 -2.41 4.28
C PRO A 21 -2.21 -2.41 4.20
N PHE A 22 -2.75 -1.30 3.68
CA PHE A 22 -4.14 -1.19 3.26
C PHE A 22 -4.21 -1.39 1.75
N ILE A 23 -4.79 -2.49 1.32
CA ILE A 23 -4.94 -2.88 -0.09
C ILE A 23 -6.39 -3.33 -0.30
N GLY A 24 -7.08 -2.69 -1.24
CA GLY A 24 -8.41 -3.10 -1.68
C GLY A 24 -9.49 -2.02 -1.57
N PRO A 25 -10.75 -2.37 -1.89
CA PRO A 25 -11.84 -1.40 -1.96
C PRO A 25 -12.35 -0.99 -0.58
N PHE A 26 -12.76 0.28 -0.45
CA PHE A 26 -13.55 0.72 0.70
C PHE A 26 -14.99 0.26 0.56
N SER A 27 -15.63 -0.05 1.70
CA SER A 27 -17.06 -0.35 1.73
C SER A 27 -17.89 0.87 1.31
N THR A 28 -17.46 2.06 1.73
CA THR A 28 -18.09 3.34 1.39
C THR A 28 -17.01 4.43 1.29
N PRO A 29 -16.88 5.12 0.14
CA PRO A 29 -17.56 4.90 -1.13
C PRO A 29 -17.00 3.69 -1.90
N SER A 30 -17.85 3.00 -2.68
CA SER A 30 -17.51 1.73 -3.36
C SER A 30 -16.54 1.87 -4.54
N ASN A 31 -16.27 3.09 -5.00
CA ASN A 31 -15.36 3.39 -6.10
C ASN A 31 -13.97 3.85 -5.63
N LEU A 32 -13.65 3.69 -4.34
CA LEU A 32 -12.36 4.04 -3.76
C LEU A 32 -11.56 2.80 -3.42
N ILE A 33 -10.29 2.77 -3.84
CA ILE A 33 -9.35 1.68 -3.57
C ILE A 33 -8.16 2.23 -2.79
N ALA A 34 -7.77 1.53 -1.72
CA ALA A 34 -6.55 1.79 -0.96
C ALA A 34 -5.36 0.99 -1.53
N ALA A 35 -4.19 1.62 -1.55
CA ALA A 35 -2.90 0.98 -1.82
C ALA A 35 -1.80 1.74 -1.06
N THR A 36 -1.76 1.60 0.26
CA THR A 36 -0.88 2.39 1.14
C THR A 36 -0.48 1.60 2.39
N GLY A 37 0.30 2.20 3.29
CA GLY A 37 0.62 1.61 4.59
C GLY A 37 1.81 0.63 4.58
N HIS A 38 2.59 0.57 3.51
CA HIS A 38 3.73 -0.36 3.37
C HIS A 38 4.97 -0.01 4.21
N ALA A 39 4.92 1.03 5.03
CA ALA A 39 6.01 1.45 5.90
C ALA A 39 7.39 1.53 5.18
N MET A 40 8.34 0.70 5.58
CA MET A 40 9.71 0.64 5.02
C MET A 40 9.77 -0.05 3.66
N LEU A 41 8.79 -0.91 3.37
CA LEU A 41 8.83 -1.91 2.30
C LEU A 41 8.10 -1.45 1.03
N GLY A 42 7.69 -0.18 0.95
CA GLY A 42 6.90 0.34 -0.17
C GLY A 42 7.53 0.09 -1.55
N VAL A 43 8.84 0.31 -1.70
CA VAL A 43 9.54 0.06 -2.99
C VAL A 43 9.56 -1.43 -3.32
N SER A 44 9.88 -2.29 -2.35
CA SER A 44 9.95 -3.74 -2.55
C SER A 44 8.59 -4.35 -2.86
N LEU A 45 7.52 -3.84 -2.26
CA LEU A 45 6.15 -4.36 -2.40
C LEU A 45 5.32 -3.65 -3.47
N ALA A 46 5.87 -2.61 -4.13
CA ALA A 46 5.17 -1.88 -5.18
C ALA A 46 4.73 -2.78 -6.35
N PRO A 47 5.55 -3.73 -6.87
CA PRO A 47 5.13 -4.54 -8.02
C PRO A 47 3.92 -5.42 -7.72
N ILE A 48 3.93 -6.14 -6.58
CA ILE A 48 2.82 -7.00 -6.20
C ILE A 48 1.57 -6.19 -5.85
N THR A 49 1.72 -5.06 -5.15
CA THR A 49 0.59 -4.18 -4.82
C THR A 49 -0.05 -3.62 -6.09
N GLY A 50 0.76 -3.18 -7.05
CA GLY A 50 0.27 -2.67 -8.34
C GLY A 50 -0.51 -3.72 -9.12
N LYS A 51 -0.01 -4.96 -9.16
CA LYS A 51 -0.73 -6.10 -9.78
C LYS A 51 -2.10 -6.33 -9.13
N LEU A 52 -2.13 -6.45 -7.80
CA LEU A 52 -3.39 -6.67 -7.06
C LEU A 52 -4.38 -5.52 -7.29
N VAL A 53 -3.92 -4.27 -7.27
CA VAL A 53 -4.79 -3.11 -7.54
C VAL A 53 -5.34 -3.14 -8.98
N ALA A 54 -4.53 -3.51 -9.97
CA ALA A 54 -4.98 -3.63 -11.35
C ALA A 54 -6.05 -4.72 -11.52
N GLU A 55 -5.88 -5.87 -10.86
CA GLU A 55 -6.87 -6.95 -10.83
C GLU A 55 -8.20 -6.44 -10.24
N ILE A 56 -8.15 -5.77 -9.09
CA ILE A 56 -9.34 -5.21 -8.43
C ILE A 56 -10.05 -4.18 -9.32
N VAL A 57 -9.32 -3.23 -9.91
CA VAL A 57 -9.88 -2.17 -10.77
C VAL A 57 -10.55 -2.76 -12.01
N THR A 58 -10.02 -3.87 -12.53
CA THR A 58 -10.56 -4.56 -13.72
C THR A 58 -11.62 -5.62 -13.38
N GLY A 59 -12.03 -5.72 -12.11
CA GLY A 59 -13.03 -6.67 -11.64
C GLY A 59 -12.57 -8.14 -11.66
N GLN A 60 -11.26 -8.37 -11.71
CA GLN A 60 -10.68 -9.71 -11.58
C GLN A 60 -10.54 -10.08 -10.10
N GLU A 61 -10.60 -11.38 -9.82
CA GLU A 61 -10.25 -11.89 -8.50
C GLU A 61 -8.73 -11.73 -8.29
N PRO A 62 -8.30 -11.12 -7.17
CA PRO A 62 -6.88 -10.95 -6.89
C PRO A 62 -6.16 -12.30 -6.76
N GLU A 63 -4.93 -12.41 -7.29
CA GLU A 63 -4.16 -13.66 -7.23
C GLU A 63 -3.84 -14.11 -5.79
N LEU A 64 -3.76 -13.15 -4.85
CA LEU A 64 -3.50 -13.40 -3.45
C LEU A 64 -4.70 -12.99 -2.60
N ASP A 65 -4.93 -13.70 -1.49
CA ASP A 65 -5.92 -13.27 -0.51
C ASP A 65 -5.53 -11.92 0.10
N ILE A 66 -6.33 -10.90 -0.22
CA ILE A 66 -6.16 -9.53 0.27
C ILE A 66 -7.04 -9.21 1.49
N ALA A 67 -7.85 -10.16 1.99
CA ALA A 67 -8.71 -9.93 3.13
C ALA A 67 -7.98 -9.37 4.37
N PRO A 68 -6.76 -9.85 4.73
CA PRO A 68 -5.98 -9.27 5.84
C PRO A 68 -5.58 -7.81 5.63
N PHE A 69 -5.52 -7.35 4.37
CA PHE A 69 -5.10 -6.00 4.00
C PHE A 69 -6.28 -5.05 3.77
N SER A 70 -7.52 -5.52 3.98
CA SER A 70 -8.72 -4.72 3.75
C SER A 70 -8.62 -3.33 4.43
N PRO A 71 -8.97 -2.24 3.73
CA PRO A 71 -9.05 -0.90 4.32
C PRO A 71 -10.13 -0.79 5.40
N ASN A 72 -11.08 -1.72 5.44
CA ASN A 72 -12.22 -1.71 6.36
C ASN A 72 -11.98 -2.58 7.61
N ARG A 73 -10.77 -3.13 7.82
CA ARG A 73 -10.51 -4.11 8.90
C ARG A 73 -10.58 -3.57 10.34
N PHE A 74 -10.76 -2.27 10.51
CA PHE A 74 -10.86 -1.59 11.81
C PHE A 74 -12.21 -0.90 12.05
N SER A 75 -13.19 -1.14 11.18
CA SER A 75 -14.51 -0.48 11.19
C SER A 75 -15.64 -1.50 11.17
#